data_AF-A0AA41QIG1-F1
#
_entry.id   AF-A0AA41QIG1-F1
#
_cell.length_a   1.000
_cell.length_b   1.000
_cell.length_c   1.000
_cell.angle_alpha   90.00
_cell.angle_beta   90.00
_cell.angle_gamma   90.00
#
_symmetry.space_group_name_H-M   'P 1'
#
loop_
_entity.id
_entity.type
_entity.pdbx_description
1 polymer ?
#
loop_
_entity_poly.entity_id
_entity_poly.type
_entity_poly.pdbx_seq_one_letter_code
_entity_poly.pdbx_strand_id
1 'polypeptide(L)'
;MADNETEQTLAVKIGTIALTFAAGWAAQKAVGLIWKRVTGKPAPTKADDPELSLVQATVFAAVAAGTAVLVKRMAAKGAGRVAARIAGKARAAV
;
A
#
# COMPACT_ATOMS: atom_id res chain seq x y z
N MET A 1 8.32 18.01 -33.44
CA MET A 1 8.25 18.20 -31.97
C MET A 1 7.21 17.28 -31.30
N ALA A 2 6.63 16.27 -31.98
CA ALA A 2 5.57 15.41 -31.44
C ALA A 2 6.05 14.08 -30.82
N ASP A 3 7.27 13.63 -31.13
CA ASP A 3 7.78 12.34 -30.64
C ASP A 3 8.10 12.36 -29.13
N ASN A 4 8.57 13.49 -28.60
CA ASN A 4 9.00 13.63 -27.21
C ASN A 4 7.85 13.50 -26.19
N GLU A 5 6.64 13.96 -26.51
CA GLU A 5 5.48 13.86 -25.61
C GLU A 5 4.96 12.41 -25.50
N THR A 6 5.05 11.66 -26.60
CA THR A 6 4.63 10.26 -26.65
C THR A 6 5.63 9.37 -25.91
N GLU A 7 6.93 9.60 -26.07
CA GLU A 7 7.95 8.88 -25.31
C GLU A 7 7.86 9.16 -23.81
N GLN A 8 7.60 10.41 -23.40
CA GLN A 8 7.36 10.74 -22.00
C GLN A 8 6.10 10.04 -21.47
N THR A 9 4.99 10.00 -22.22
CA THR A 9 3.78 9.30 -21.77
C THR A 9 4.02 7.79 -21.65
N LEU A 10 4.79 7.20 -22.55
CA LEU A 10 5.17 5.79 -22.50
C LEU A 10 6.10 5.51 -21.32
N ALA A 11 7.12 6.34 -21.09
CA ALA A 11 8.03 6.21 -19.95
C ALA A 11 7.28 6.31 -18.61
N VAL A 12 6.33 7.24 -18.50
CA VAL A 12 5.49 7.39 -17.30
C VAL A 12 4.56 6.19 -17.12
N LYS A 13 3.94 5.68 -18.20
CA LYS A 13 3.10 4.47 -18.14
C LYS A 13 3.91 3.25 -17.70
N ILE A 14 5.06 3.00 -18.32
CA ILE A 14 5.95 1.89 -17.98
C ILE A 14 6.46 2.03 -16.54
N GLY A 15 6.87 3.23 -16.14
CA GLY A 15 7.30 3.54 -14.78
C GLY A 15 6.20 3.28 -13.75
N THR A 16 4.97 3.70 -14.04
CA THR A 16 3.80 3.48 -13.17
C THR A 16 3.48 2.00 -13.03
N ILE A 17 3.52 1.24 -14.13
CA ILE A 17 3.32 -0.21 -14.12
C ILE A 17 4.40 -0.88 -13.28
N ALA A 18 5.68 -0.56 -13.53
CA ALA A 18 6.81 -1.11 -12.80
C ALA A 18 6.74 -0.80 -11.29
N LEU A 19 6.40 0.43 -10.93
CA LEU A 19 6.19 0.85 -9.54
C LEU A 19 5.06 0.06 -8.88
N THR A 20 3.95 -0.15 -9.58
CA THR A 20 2.82 -0.92 -9.06
C THR A 20 3.20 -2.37 -8.80
N PHE A 21 3.93 -3.01 -9.72
CA PHE A 21 4.45 -4.37 -9.53
C PHE A 21 5.44 -4.45 -8.36
N ALA A 22 6.37 -3.50 -8.28
CA ALA A 22 7.33 -3.44 -7.18
C ALA A 22 6.64 -3.25 -5.82
N ALA A 23 5.62 -2.39 -5.77
CA ALA A 23 4.80 -2.19 -4.57
C ALA A 23 4.05 -3.46 -4.18
N GLY A 24 3.45 -4.17 -5.14
CA GLY A 24 2.80 -5.46 -4.90
C GLY A 24 3.76 -6.51 -4.33
N TRP A 25 4.94 -6.66 -4.93
CA TRP A 25 5.97 -7.59 -4.46
C TRP A 25 6.47 -7.23 -3.05
N ALA A 26 6.74 -5.95 -2.80
CA ALA A 26 7.16 -5.47 -1.49
C ALA A 26 6.06 -5.71 -0.42
N ALA A 27 4.80 -5.49 -0.77
CA ALA A 27 3.66 -5.77 0.11
C ALA A 27 3.60 -7.25 0.49
N GLN A 28 3.74 -8.17 -0.47
CA GLN A 28 3.75 -9.61 -0.19
C GLN A 28 4.89 -10.01 0.75
N LYS A 29 6.10 -9.45 0.56
CA LYS A 29 7.24 -9.70 1.46
C LYS A 29 6.99 -9.13 2.86
N ALA A 30 6.45 -7.92 2.95
CA ALA A 30 6.16 -7.27 4.21
C ALA A 30 5.12 -8.06 5.03
N VAL A 31 4.04 -8.51 4.40
CA VAL A 31 3.01 -9.33 5.06
C VAL A 31 3.62 -10.60 5.65
N GLY A 32 4.42 -11.34 4.89
CA GLY A 32 5.08 -12.56 5.38
C GLY A 32 6.02 -12.30 6.55
N LEU A 33 6.79 -11.20 6.50
CA LEU A 33 7.70 -10.78 7.58
C LEU A 33 6.96 -10.41 8.86
N ILE A 34 5.93 -9.57 8.75
CA ILE A 34 5.10 -9.13 9.88
C ILE A 34 4.43 -10.35 10.51
N TRP A 35 3.88 -11.25 9.69
CA TRP A 35 3.20 -12.44 10.19
C TRP A 35 4.15 -13.36 10.95
N LYS A 36 5.31 -13.68 10.35
CA LYS A 36 6.36 -14.49 11.01
C LYS A 36 6.81 -13.84 12.31
N ARG A 37 6.89 -12.51 12.37
CA ARG A 37 7.34 -11.78 13.56
C ARG A 37 6.32 -11.76 14.69
N VAL A 38 5.02 -11.71 14.37
CA VAL A 38 3.93 -11.65 15.35
C VAL A 38 3.51 -13.05 15.83
N THR A 39 3.38 -14.02 14.92
CA THR A 39 2.89 -15.38 15.27
C THR A 39 3.99 -16.43 15.39
N GLY A 40 5.22 -16.14 14.95
CA GLY A 40 6.31 -17.11 14.96
C GLY A 40 6.18 -18.23 13.90
N LYS A 41 5.08 -18.27 13.13
CA LYS A 41 4.80 -19.26 12.08
C LYS A 41 4.66 -18.58 10.71
N PRO A 42 4.94 -19.28 9.59
CA PRO A 42 4.73 -18.73 8.26
C PRO A 42 3.25 -18.37 8.04
N ALA A 43 3.01 -17.28 7.29
CA ALA A 43 1.66 -16.79 7.02
C ALA A 43 0.82 -17.85 6.29
N PRO A 44 -0.41 -18.12 6.74
CA PRO A 44 -1.31 -19.04 6.05
C PRO A 44 -1.65 -18.46 4.68
N THR A 45 -1.26 -19.19 3.63
CA THR A 45 -1.48 -18.83 2.22
C THR A 45 -2.86 -19.21 1.70
N LYS A 46 -3.68 -19.84 2.54
CA LYS A 46 -5.05 -20.28 2.24
C LYS A 46 -5.96 -19.67 3.29
N ALA A 47 -6.57 -18.53 2.95
CA ALA A 47 -7.59 -17.90 3.79
C ALA A 47 -8.98 -18.52 3.59
N ASP A 48 -9.14 -19.38 2.59
CA ASP A 48 -10.40 -19.98 2.15
C ASP A 48 -10.52 -21.44 2.63
N ASP A 49 -10.43 -21.66 3.94
CA ASP A 49 -10.90 -22.92 4.52
C ASP A 49 -12.43 -22.83 4.68
N PRO A 50 -13.23 -23.67 4.01
CA PRO A 50 -14.70 -23.56 3.98
C PRO A 50 -15.38 -23.77 5.35
N GLU A 51 -14.66 -24.19 6.39
CA GLU A 51 -15.13 -24.22 7.77
C GLU A 51 -14.87 -22.90 8.54
N LEU A 52 -15.00 -21.75 7.87
CA LEU A 52 -14.87 -20.44 8.51
C LEU A 52 -16.08 -20.19 9.46
N SER A 53 -15.94 -20.66 10.70
CA SER A 53 -16.83 -20.36 11.84
C SER A 53 -17.10 -18.85 11.92
N LEU A 54 -18.34 -18.46 12.21
CA LEU A 54 -18.80 -17.06 12.37
C LEU A 54 -17.83 -16.19 13.21
N VAL A 55 -17.14 -16.82 14.15
CA VAL A 55 -16.10 -16.20 14.99
C VAL A 55 -14.88 -15.76 14.17
N GLN A 56 -14.38 -16.58 13.24
CA GLN A 56 -13.22 -16.26 12.41
C GLN A 56 -13.53 -15.13 11.42
N ALA A 57 -14.72 -15.13 10.81
CA ALA A 57 -15.19 -14.03 9.97
C ALA A 57 -15.24 -12.71 10.77
N THR A 58 -15.76 -12.76 12.00
CA THR A 58 -15.84 -11.58 12.89
C THR A 58 -14.45 -11.08 13.30
N VAL A 59 -13.52 -11.98 13.64
CA VAL A 59 -12.14 -11.62 13.98
C VAL A 59 -11.42 -11.01 12.79
N PHE A 60 -11.57 -11.59 11.60
CA PHE A 60 -11.00 -11.02 10.37
C PHE A 60 -11.56 -9.62 10.09
N ALA A 61 -12.88 -9.43 10.21
CA ALA A 61 -13.52 -8.13 10.04
C ALA A 61 -12.99 -7.10 11.05
N ALA A 62 -12.83 -7.47 12.32
CA ALA A 62 -12.29 -6.59 13.36
C ALA A 62 -10.84 -6.19 13.05
N VAL A 63 -10.00 -7.14 12.64
CA VAL A 63 -8.60 -6.87 12.26
C VAL A 63 -8.52 -6.01 11.00
N ALA A 64 -9.34 -6.29 9.98
CA ALA A 64 -9.41 -5.52 8.75
C ALA A 64 -9.88 -4.08 9.03
N ALA A 65 -10.94 -3.91 9.83
CA ALA A 65 -11.44 -2.61 10.23
C ALA A 65 -10.39 -1.81 11.02
N GLY A 66 -9.73 -2.44 12.00
CA GLY A 66 -8.66 -1.82 12.77
C GLY A 66 -7.49 -1.37 11.88
N THR A 67 -7.05 -2.24 10.97
CA THR A 67 -5.98 -1.94 10.01
C THR A 67 -6.37 -0.80 9.08
N ALA A 68 -7.60 -0.80 8.55
CA ALA A 68 -8.09 0.25 7.66
C ALA A 68 -8.08 1.63 8.35
N VAL A 69 -8.49 1.71 9.62
CA VAL A 69 -8.46 2.96 10.38
C VAL A 69 -7.01 3.44 10.60
N LEU A 70 -6.09 2.55 10.94
CA LEU A 70 -4.67 2.91 11.09
C LEU A 70 -4.08 3.41 9.77
N VAL A 71 -4.30 2.70 8.67
CA VAL A 71 -3.85 3.09 7.34
C VAL A 71 -4.40 4.47 6.98
N LYS A 72 -5.71 4.70 7.19
CA LYS A 72 -6.33 6.00 6.92
C LYS A 72 -5.71 7.13 7.73
N ARG A 73 -5.47 6.92 9.03
CA ARG A 73 -4.83 7.93 9.89
C ARG A 73 -3.37 8.19 9.51
N MET A 74 -2.62 7.14 9.18
CA MET A 74 -1.22 7.26 8.74
C MET A 74 -1.13 7.94 7.37
N ALA A 75 -2.00 7.56 6.43
CA ALA A 75 -2.09 8.18 5.11
C ALA A 75 -2.45 9.67 5.23
N ALA A 76 -3.42 10.04 6.06
CA ALA A 76 -3.76 11.45 6.29
C ALA A 76 -2.59 12.26 6.87
N LYS A 77 -1.87 11.70 7.86
CA LYS A 77 -0.67 12.35 8.42
C LYS A 77 0.48 12.44 7.42
N GLY A 78 0.72 11.38 6.65
CA GLY A 78 1.76 11.31 5.63
C GLY A 78 1.49 12.28 4.47
N ALA A 79 0.27 12.26 3.94
CA ALA A 79 -0.20 13.16 2.90
C ALA A 79 -0.12 14.61 3.35
N GLY A 80 -0.54 14.95 4.58
CA GLY A 80 -0.42 16.30 5.12
C GLY A 80 1.03 16.79 5.19
N ARG A 81 1.98 15.95 5.64
CA ARG A 81 3.41 16.31 5.67
C ARG A 81 4.02 16.50 4.29
N VAL A 82 3.66 15.65 3.34
CA VAL A 82 4.17 15.75 1.96
C VAL A 82 3.55 16.95 1.25
N ALA A 83 2.24 17.15 1.38
CA ALA A 83 1.53 18.31 0.85
C ALA A 83 2.10 19.62 1.43
N ALA A 84 2.36 19.69 2.73
CA ALA A 84 2.98 20.86 3.36
C ALA A 84 4.41 21.11 2.82
N ARG A 85 5.19 20.06 2.58
CA ARG A 85 6.53 20.19 1.98
C ARG A 85 6.47 20.65 0.52
N ILE A 86 5.51 20.15 -0.26
CA ILE A 86 5.33 20.55 -1.67
C ILE A 86 4.81 21.98 -1.74
N ALA A 87 3.80 22.33 -0.94
CA ALA A 87 3.25 23.69 -0.87
C ALA A 87 4.27 24.72 -0.37
N GLY A 88 5.08 24.36 0.63
CA GLY A 88 6.18 25.21 1.12
C GLY A 88 7.26 25.43 0.06
N LYS A 89 7.57 24.41 -0.74
CA LYS A 89 8.54 24.53 -1.84
C LYS A 89 7.98 25.30 -3.04
N ALA A 90 6.70 25.18 -3.34
CA ALA A 90 6.01 25.97 -4.37
C ALA A 90 5.94 27.46 -3.99
N ARG A 91 5.70 27.78 -2.71
CA ARG A 91 5.65 29.16 -2.20
C ARG A 91 7.04 29.81 -2.08
N ALA A 92 8.11 29.03 -1.97
CA ALA A 92 9.48 29.55 -1.97
C ALA A 92 10.06 29.76 -3.38
N ALA A 93 9.35 29.30 -4.41
CA ALA A 93 9.73 29.43 -5.82
C ALA A 93 8.92 30.53 -6.56
N VAL A 94 8.03 31.22 -5.84
CA VAL A 94 7.28 32.42 -6.27
C VAL A 94 7.81 33.60 -5.49
#